data_AF-A0A6P1E3K9-F1
#
_entry.id   AF-A0A6P1E3K9-F1
#
_cell.length_a   1.000
_cell.length_b   1.000
_cell.length_c   1.000
_cell.angle_alpha   90.00
_cell.angle_beta   90.00
_cell.angle_gamma   90.00
#
_symmetry.space_group_name_H-M   'P 1'
#
loop_
_entity.id
_entity.type
_entity.pdbx_description
1 polymer ?
#
loop_
_entity_poly.entity_id
_entity_poly.type
_entity_poly.pdbx_seq_one_letter_code
_entity_poly.pdbx_strand_id
1 'polypeptide(L)'
;MYHLTKRKFILISVATLFSISMNDSRANNPHASTGELRKLPDWCLHHPSVVGRGDPSLVKDPTLTRIHASGCGGVHHYCWALVQANRGDIARNSRDRAVNYKLAIPNIEYTLHSSTQSCLLLPTIYMKLGELQAKLGDYSRAVSSYRRVIGKQPQLAMAYYGLSNVYIRQDQYDKAITILESGIKANPNSVPLKKHLERIKLERDEKKVQLKAGSQ
;
A
#
# COMPACT_ATOMS: atom_id res chain seq x y z
N MET A 1 -29.55 -77.35 7.75
CA MET A 1 -30.75 -76.63 7.29
C MET A 1 -30.83 -75.28 8.01
N TYR A 2 -31.22 -74.22 7.29
CA TYR A 2 -31.37 -72.80 7.70
C TYR A 2 -30.07 -72.03 7.92
N HIS A 3 -29.63 -71.07 7.08
CA HIS A 3 -30.19 -69.84 6.50
C HIS A 3 -29.60 -68.57 7.17
N LEU A 4 -28.69 -67.92 6.44
CA LEU A 4 -28.60 -66.47 6.18
C LEU A 4 -28.90 -65.47 7.33
N THR A 5 -27.89 -64.66 7.66
CA THR A 5 -28.00 -63.19 7.54
C THR A 5 -26.65 -62.56 7.23
N LYS A 6 -26.50 -62.04 6.00
CA LYS A 6 -25.38 -61.15 5.61
C LYS A 6 -25.71 -59.74 6.09
N ARG A 7 -24.94 -59.17 7.03
CA ARG A 7 -24.90 -57.71 7.22
C ARG A 7 -23.85 -57.12 6.28
N LYS A 8 -24.32 -56.44 5.22
CA LYS A 8 -23.49 -55.60 4.36
C LYS A 8 -23.08 -54.36 5.14
N PHE A 9 -21.79 -54.22 5.46
CA PHE A 9 -21.21 -52.92 5.79
C PHE A 9 -20.99 -52.16 4.48
N ILE A 10 -21.82 -51.15 4.23
CA ILE A 10 -21.56 -50.17 3.18
C ILE A 10 -20.62 -49.12 3.79
N LEU A 11 -19.35 -49.17 3.39
CA LEU A 11 -18.40 -48.08 3.57
C LEU A 11 -18.86 -46.90 2.71
N ILE A 12 -19.53 -45.92 3.32
CA ILE A 12 -19.71 -44.61 2.69
C ILE A 12 -18.47 -43.79 3.06
N SER A 13 -17.46 -43.83 2.20
CA SER A 13 -16.36 -42.88 2.22
C SER A 13 -16.94 -41.46 2.08
N VAL A 14 -16.96 -40.70 3.16
CA VAL A 14 -17.22 -39.25 3.11
C VAL A 14 -15.94 -38.58 2.61
N ALA A 15 -15.67 -38.76 1.32
CA ALA A 15 -14.71 -37.97 0.56
C ALA A 15 -15.50 -37.06 -0.39
N THR A 16 -16.36 -36.22 0.17
CA THR A 16 -16.78 -35.01 -0.53
C THR A 16 -15.57 -34.08 -0.57
N LEU A 17 -14.82 -34.22 -1.66
CA LEU A 17 -13.84 -33.25 -2.13
C LEU A 17 -14.54 -31.89 -2.27
N PHE A 18 -14.56 -31.11 -1.21
CA PHE A 18 -14.65 -29.66 -1.29
C PHE A 18 -13.29 -29.15 -1.79
N SER A 19 -13.01 -29.42 -3.06
CA SER A 19 -11.97 -28.74 -3.81
C SER A 19 -12.48 -27.34 -4.13
N ILE A 20 -12.61 -26.49 -3.11
CA ILE A 20 -12.57 -25.04 -3.36
C ILE A 20 -11.14 -24.78 -3.82
N SER A 21 -10.99 -24.60 -5.13
CA SER A 21 -9.78 -24.06 -5.74
C SER A 21 -9.40 -22.77 -4.98
N MET A 22 -8.38 -22.88 -4.11
CA MET A 22 -7.72 -21.73 -3.48
C MET A 22 -6.75 -21.03 -4.45
N ASN A 23 -6.85 -21.25 -5.76
CA ASN A 23 -5.71 -21.03 -6.65
C ASN A 23 -5.97 -20.15 -7.87
N ASP A 24 -6.75 -19.08 -7.72
CA ASP A 24 -6.84 -18.03 -8.75
C ASP A 24 -6.98 -16.62 -8.18
N SER A 25 -6.35 -16.34 -7.04
CA SER A 25 -6.10 -14.96 -6.65
C SER A 25 -4.75 -14.54 -7.25
N ARG A 26 -4.75 -13.52 -8.11
CA ARG A 26 -3.50 -12.84 -8.53
C ARG A 26 -2.63 -12.43 -7.34
N ALA A 27 -3.24 -12.31 -6.14
CA ALA A 27 -2.57 -12.05 -4.88
C ALA A 27 -1.51 -13.11 -4.50
N ASN A 28 -1.71 -14.37 -4.90
CA ASN A 28 -0.85 -15.50 -4.54
C ASN A 28 0.17 -15.88 -5.63
N ASN A 29 0.23 -15.15 -6.75
CA ASN A 29 1.22 -15.43 -7.79
C ASN A 29 2.62 -14.97 -7.32
N PRO A 30 3.58 -15.88 -7.09
CA PRO A 30 4.91 -15.54 -6.60
C PRO A 30 5.78 -14.82 -7.65
N HIS A 31 5.32 -14.75 -8.90
CA HIS A 31 6.02 -14.07 -9.98
C HIS A 31 5.18 -12.91 -10.54
N ALA A 32 5.85 -11.80 -10.86
CA ALA A 32 5.21 -10.68 -11.56
C ALA A 32 5.16 -10.99 -13.06
N SER A 33 4.02 -10.74 -13.70
CA SER A 33 3.92 -10.78 -15.16
C SER A 33 4.68 -9.62 -15.80
N THR A 34 5.10 -9.76 -17.06
CA THR A 34 5.74 -8.67 -17.82
C THR A 34 4.90 -7.39 -17.84
N GLY A 35 3.56 -7.53 -17.90
CA GLY A 35 2.64 -6.39 -17.87
C GLY A 35 2.57 -5.69 -16.50
N GLU A 36 2.81 -6.41 -15.40
CA GLU A 36 2.91 -5.82 -14.06
C GLU A 36 4.25 -5.11 -13.87
N LEU A 37 5.33 -5.72 -14.36
CA LEU A 37 6.67 -5.14 -14.32
C LEU A 37 6.73 -3.81 -15.07
N ARG A 38 6.14 -3.71 -16.27
CA ARG A 38 6.08 -2.45 -17.05
C ARG A 38 5.37 -1.28 -16.36
N LYS A 39 4.67 -1.51 -15.25
CA LYS A 39 4.02 -0.46 -14.44
C LYS A 39 4.90 0.06 -13.30
N LEU A 40 6.06 -0.56 -13.10
CA LEU A 40 7.03 -0.13 -12.10
C LEU A 40 7.90 1.01 -12.64
N PRO A 41 8.55 1.79 -11.76
CA PRO A 41 9.61 2.71 -12.19
C PRO A 41 10.70 1.97 -12.98
N ASP A 42 11.25 2.60 -14.01
CA ASP A 42 12.24 1.97 -14.90
C ASP A 42 13.42 1.33 -14.14
N TRP A 43 13.92 2.01 -13.11
CA TRP A 43 15.03 1.51 -12.29
C TRP A 43 14.70 0.20 -11.54
N CYS A 44 13.42 -0.13 -11.31
CA CYS A 44 13.03 -1.46 -10.79
C CYS A 44 13.22 -2.56 -11.83
N LEU A 45 13.04 -2.26 -13.11
CA LEU A 45 13.21 -3.22 -14.21
C LEU A 45 14.69 -3.55 -14.47
N HIS A 46 15.58 -2.62 -14.12
CA HIS A 46 17.02 -2.83 -14.20
C HIS A 46 17.60 -3.59 -13.00
N HIS A 47 16.80 -3.95 -11.98
CA HIS A 47 17.29 -4.69 -10.82
C HIS A 47 17.30 -6.21 -11.09
N PRO A 48 18.46 -6.91 -11.03
CA PRO A 48 18.56 -8.33 -11.41
C PRO A 48 17.64 -9.28 -10.63
N SER A 49 17.41 -9.01 -9.35
CA SER A 49 16.47 -9.80 -8.53
C SER A 49 14.99 -9.64 -8.92
N VAL A 50 14.64 -8.66 -9.77
CA VAL A 50 13.27 -8.38 -10.21
C VAL A 50 12.97 -9.05 -11.56
N VAL A 51 13.94 -9.09 -12.47
CA VAL A 51 13.76 -9.62 -13.84
C VAL A 51 14.43 -10.98 -14.08
N GLY A 52 15.02 -11.60 -13.04
CA GLY A 52 15.86 -12.80 -13.17
C GLY A 52 17.30 -12.44 -13.52
N ARG A 53 18.27 -13.31 -13.19
CA ARG A 53 19.73 -13.05 -13.27
C ARG A 53 20.09 -12.34 -14.58
N GLY A 54 20.16 -11.02 -14.51
CA GLY A 54 20.19 -10.14 -15.66
C GLY A 54 21.51 -10.23 -16.38
N ASP A 55 21.45 -10.14 -17.71
CA ASP A 55 22.60 -9.85 -18.55
C ASP A 55 23.33 -8.59 -17.99
N PRO A 56 24.61 -8.68 -17.62
CA PRO A 56 25.43 -7.55 -17.16
C PRO A 56 25.39 -6.33 -18.10
N SER A 57 25.06 -6.52 -19.38
CA SER A 57 24.92 -5.44 -20.37
C SER A 57 23.69 -4.54 -20.13
N LEU A 58 22.66 -5.04 -19.44
CA LEU A 58 21.41 -4.31 -19.11
C LEU A 58 21.47 -3.55 -17.77
N VAL A 59 22.59 -3.66 -17.04
CA VAL A 59 22.78 -3.15 -15.67
C VAL A 59 23.16 -1.66 -15.63
N LYS A 60 23.27 -0.98 -16.78
CA LYS A 60 23.68 0.44 -16.85
C LYS A 60 22.48 1.38 -16.87
N ASP A 61 21.71 1.43 -15.79
CA ASP A 61 20.83 2.58 -15.51
C ASP A 61 21.56 3.53 -14.53
N PRO A 62 21.93 4.75 -14.97
CA PRO A 62 22.52 5.77 -14.10
C PRO A 62 21.67 6.07 -12.86
N THR A 63 20.35 5.93 -12.96
CA THR A 63 19.39 6.15 -11.88
C THR A 63 19.49 5.07 -10.81
N LEU A 64 19.48 3.79 -11.19
CA LEU A 64 19.64 2.69 -10.25
C LEU A 64 21.00 2.76 -9.53
N THR A 65 22.05 3.12 -10.28
CA THR A 65 23.39 3.33 -9.71
C THR A 65 23.38 4.43 -8.65
N ARG A 66 22.76 5.59 -8.93
CA ARG A 66 22.62 6.68 -7.95
C ARG A 66 21.78 6.28 -6.74
N ILE A 67 20.73 5.49 -6.93
CA ILE A 67 19.88 4.98 -5.83
C ILE A 67 20.71 4.12 -4.88
N HIS A 68 21.47 3.15 -5.40
CA HIS A 68 22.35 2.33 -4.56
C HIS A 68 23.46 3.16 -3.90
N ALA A 69 24.10 4.06 -4.64
CA ALA A 69 25.14 4.93 -4.10
C ALA A 69 24.63 5.87 -3.00
N SER A 70 23.34 6.22 -3.00
CA SER A 70 22.72 6.98 -1.90
C SER A 70 22.49 6.17 -0.62
N GLY A 71 22.79 4.87 -0.65
CA GLY A 71 22.61 3.96 0.48
C GLY A 71 21.18 3.45 0.61
N CYS A 72 20.42 3.36 -0.49
CA CYS A 72 19.16 2.62 -0.53
C CYS A 72 19.44 1.12 -0.62
N GLY A 73 19.27 0.41 0.49
CA GLY A 73 19.44 -1.04 0.58
C GLY A 73 18.16 -1.80 0.28
N GLY A 74 18.28 -3.03 -0.22
CA GLY A 74 17.14 -3.93 -0.40
C GLY A 74 16.04 -3.40 -1.35
N VAL A 75 16.38 -2.55 -2.33
CA VAL A 75 15.38 -1.86 -3.17
C VAL A 75 14.53 -2.80 -4.03
N HIS A 76 14.98 -4.02 -4.32
CA HIS A 76 14.16 -5.03 -4.98
C HIS A 76 12.96 -5.48 -4.15
N HIS A 77 13.06 -5.47 -2.80
CA HIS A 77 11.90 -5.69 -1.95
C HIS A 77 10.87 -4.58 -2.14
N TYR A 78 11.30 -3.32 -2.22
CA TYR A 78 10.40 -2.22 -2.52
C TYR A 78 9.76 -2.36 -3.91
N CYS A 79 10.51 -2.78 -4.93
CA CYS A 79 9.95 -3.08 -6.25
C CYS A 79 8.90 -4.20 -6.19
N TRP A 80 9.15 -5.27 -5.42
CA TRP A 80 8.16 -6.32 -5.18
C TRP A 80 6.93 -5.80 -4.43
N ALA A 81 7.14 -4.93 -3.44
CA ALA A 81 6.04 -4.28 -2.72
C ALA A 81 5.15 -3.45 -3.65
N LEU A 82 5.72 -2.77 -4.65
CA LEU A 82 4.96 -2.01 -5.65
C LEU A 82 4.11 -2.94 -6.53
N VAL A 83 4.60 -4.12 -6.91
CA VAL A 83 3.79 -5.12 -7.62
C VAL A 83 2.57 -5.50 -6.79
N GLN A 84 2.78 -5.85 -5.52
CA GLN A 84 1.69 -6.24 -4.62
C GLN A 84 0.73 -5.06 -4.36
N ALA A 85 1.23 -3.85 -4.14
CA ALA A 85 0.39 -2.66 -4.00
C ALA A 85 -0.49 -2.43 -5.23
N ASN A 86 0.08 -2.51 -6.43
CA ASN A 86 -0.65 -2.36 -7.69
C ASN A 86 -1.71 -3.45 -7.88
N ARG A 87 -1.42 -4.70 -7.49
CA ARG A 87 -2.41 -5.80 -7.47
C ARG A 87 -3.56 -5.48 -6.53
N GLY A 88 -3.26 -4.95 -5.35
CA GLY A 88 -4.27 -4.52 -4.38
C GLY A 88 -5.16 -3.39 -4.92
N ASP A 89 -4.57 -2.42 -5.62
CA ASP A 89 -5.30 -1.28 -6.19
C ASP A 89 -6.32 -1.69 -7.25
N ILE A 90 -6.03 -2.73 -8.04
CA ILE A 90 -6.94 -3.27 -9.06
C ILE A 90 -7.79 -4.45 -8.58
N ALA A 91 -7.67 -4.85 -7.31
CA ALA A 91 -8.40 -5.99 -6.77
C ALA A 91 -9.90 -5.71 -6.72
N ARG A 92 -10.70 -6.68 -7.18
CA ARG A 92 -12.16 -6.58 -7.31
C ARG A 92 -12.89 -6.56 -5.97
N ASN A 93 -12.32 -7.20 -4.95
CA ASN A 93 -12.93 -7.30 -3.62
C ASN A 93 -11.97 -6.78 -2.54
N SER A 94 -12.54 -6.43 -1.39
CA SER A 94 -11.82 -5.85 -0.25
C SER A 94 -10.85 -6.83 0.40
N ARG A 95 -11.14 -8.14 0.37
CA ARG A 95 -10.27 -9.18 0.94
C ARG A 95 -8.96 -9.28 0.18
N ASP A 96 -9.00 -9.45 -1.14
CA ASP A 96 -7.82 -9.55 -2.00
C ASP A 96 -7.01 -8.26 -1.98
N ARG A 97 -7.69 -7.11 -1.94
CA ARG A 97 -7.04 -5.81 -1.76
C ARG A 97 -6.21 -5.78 -0.47
N ALA A 98 -6.83 -6.14 0.65
CA ALA A 98 -6.17 -6.14 1.95
C ALA A 98 -5.01 -7.15 2.02
N VAL A 99 -5.17 -8.34 1.43
CA VAL A 99 -4.10 -9.36 1.36
C VAL A 99 -2.89 -8.80 0.62
N ASN A 100 -3.09 -8.19 -0.56
CA ASN A 100 -2.01 -7.62 -1.34
C ASN A 100 -1.27 -6.50 -0.60
N TYR A 101 -1.98 -5.59 0.06
CA TYR A 101 -1.34 -4.54 0.87
C TYR A 101 -0.57 -5.12 2.07
N LYS A 102 -1.10 -6.16 2.71
CA LYS A 102 -0.40 -6.87 3.80
C LYS A 102 0.86 -7.59 3.32
N LEU A 103 0.93 -8.02 2.06
CA LEU A 103 2.14 -8.58 1.45
C LEU A 103 3.17 -7.51 1.06
N ALA A 104 2.70 -6.32 0.68
CA ALA A 104 3.56 -5.20 0.30
C ALA A 104 4.31 -4.59 1.49
N ILE A 105 3.63 -4.37 2.62
CA ILE A 105 4.17 -3.63 3.77
C ILE A 105 5.48 -4.23 4.33
N PRO A 106 5.60 -5.54 4.60
CA PRO A 106 6.84 -6.11 5.14
C PRO A 106 8.04 -5.94 4.20
N ASN A 107 7.81 -5.96 2.89
CA ASN A 107 8.84 -5.71 1.89
C ASN A 107 9.31 -4.24 1.90
N ILE A 108 8.37 -3.31 2.09
CA ILE A 108 8.70 -1.89 2.32
C ILE A 108 9.53 -1.72 3.60
N GLU A 109 9.09 -2.33 4.70
CA GLU A 109 9.77 -2.26 5.99
C GLU A 109 11.19 -2.85 5.93
N TYR A 110 11.39 -3.94 5.18
CA TYR A 110 12.72 -4.49 4.91
C TYR A 110 13.63 -3.49 4.18
N THR A 111 13.15 -2.86 3.10
CA THR A 111 13.91 -1.84 2.38
C THR A 111 14.25 -0.66 3.29
N LEU A 112 13.31 -0.21 4.14
CA LEU A 112 13.57 0.86 5.10
C LEU A 112 14.63 0.48 6.15
N HIS A 113 14.59 -0.76 6.64
CA HIS A 113 15.57 -1.27 7.61
C HIS A 113 16.97 -1.42 7.02
N SER A 114 17.07 -1.86 5.77
CA SER A 114 18.35 -2.04 5.05
C SER A 114 18.89 -0.75 4.43
N SER A 115 18.13 0.35 4.47
CA SER A 115 18.54 1.64 3.92
C SER A 115 19.16 2.55 4.96
N THR A 116 20.13 3.34 4.52
CA THR A 116 20.71 4.42 5.31
C THR A 116 19.82 5.67 5.28
N GLN A 117 20.10 6.65 6.16
CA GLN A 117 19.36 7.92 6.19
C GLN A 117 19.60 8.81 4.95
N SER A 118 20.65 8.55 4.17
CA SER A 118 20.93 9.26 2.92
C SER A 118 20.17 8.68 1.72
N CYS A 119 19.45 7.57 1.88
CA CYS A 119 18.73 6.94 0.78
C CYS A 119 17.74 7.93 0.15
N LEU A 120 17.93 8.19 -1.15
CA LEU A 120 17.12 9.14 -1.93
C LEU A 120 15.64 8.74 -2.00
N LEU A 121 15.35 7.45 -1.86
CA LEU A 121 13.99 6.93 -1.96
C LEU A 121 13.19 7.01 -0.65
N LEU A 122 13.79 7.38 0.49
CA LEU A 122 13.09 7.37 1.78
C LEU A 122 11.73 8.11 1.75
N PRO A 123 11.62 9.34 1.20
CA PRO A 123 10.33 10.02 1.12
C PRO A 123 9.31 9.25 0.28
N THR A 124 9.71 8.71 -0.87
CA THR A 124 8.84 7.91 -1.75
C THR A 124 8.39 6.61 -1.07
N ILE A 125 9.30 5.93 -0.39
CA ILE A 125 9.03 4.68 0.33
C ILE A 125 8.07 4.94 1.50
N TYR A 126 8.31 5.98 2.31
CA TYR A 126 7.40 6.35 3.40
C TYR A 126 6.03 6.84 2.89
N MET A 127 5.98 7.54 1.76
CA MET A 127 4.71 7.91 1.11
C MET A 127 3.87 6.68 0.78
N LYS A 128 4.48 5.68 0.12
CA LYS A 128 3.79 4.45 -0.23
C LYS A 128 3.40 3.65 1.02
N LEU A 129 4.29 3.56 2.02
CA LEU A 129 3.98 2.89 3.28
C LEU A 129 2.77 3.52 3.99
N GLY A 130 2.75 4.86 4.11
CA GLY A 130 1.65 5.59 4.72
C GLY A 130 0.33 5.40 3.99
N GLU A 131 0.36 5.38 2.65
CA GLU A 131 -0.81 5.10 1.81
C GLU A 131 -1.39 3.71 2.09
N LEU A 132 -0.54 2.67 2.12
CA LEU A 132 -0.99 1.30 2.35
C LEU A 132 -1.50 1.09 3.78
N GLN A 133 -0.82 1.68 4.77
CA GLN A 133 -1.26 1.66 6.17
C GLN A 133 -2.63 2.34 6.31
N ALA A 134 -2.83 3.50 5.69
CA ALA A 134 -4.11 4.20 5.69
C ALA A 134 -5.23 3.39 5.01
N LYS A 135 -4.94 2.74 3.88
CA LYS A 135 -5.88 1.87 3.18
C LYS A 135 -6.28 0.62 3.99
N LEU A 136 -5.40 0.16 4.89
CA LEU A 136 -5.67 -0.93 5.83
C LEU A 136 -6.33 -0.47 7.13
N GLY A 137 -6.58 0.83 7.32
CA GLY A 137 -7.13 1.39 8.56
C GLY A 137 -6.12 1.54 9.69
N ASP A 138 -4.84 1.30 9.43
CA ASP A 138 -3.76 1.51 10.40
C ASP A 138 -3.33 2.98 10.44
N TYR A 139 -4.23 3.80 10.96
CA TYR A 139 -4.09 5.24 10.92
C TYR A 139 -2.92 5.75 11.77
N SER A 140 -2.61 5.09 12.89
CA SER A 140 -1.48 5.47 13.74
C SER A 140 -0.15 5.34 13.01
N ARG A 141 0.11 4.20 12.37
CA ARG A 141 1.35 4.04 11.59
C ARG A 141 1.35 4.92 10.34
N ALA A 142 0.21 5.08 9.67
CA ALA A 142 0.09 5.97 8.52
C ALA A 142 0.48 7.42 8.85
N VAL A 143 0.02 7.95 9.99
CA VAL A 143 0.41 9.28 10.49
C VAL A 143 1.92 9.39 10.64
N SER A 144 2.57 8.39 11.26
CA SER A 144 4.02 8.37 11.45
C SER A 144 4.76 8.39 10.10
N SER A 145 4.33 7.55 9.15
CA SER A 145 4.90 7.49 7.80
C SER A 145 4.80 8.82 7.07
N TYR A 146 3.61 9.45 7.01
CA TYR A 146 3.46 10.74 6.36
C TYR A 146 4.26 11.86 7.04
N ARG A 147 4.34 11.86 8.38
CA ARG A 147 5.17 12.85 9.11
C ARG A 147 6.65 12.72 8.77
N ARG A 148 7.17 11.51 8.55
CA ARG A 148 8.56 11.32 8.07
C ARG A 148 8.78 11.93 6.70
N VAL A 149 7.79 11.85 5.81
CA VAL A 149 7.86 12.51 4.49
C VAL A 149 7.86 14.02 4.66
N ILE A 150 6.94 14.58 5.45
CA ILE A 150 6.85 16.03 5.70
C ILE A 150 8.15 16.57 6.29
N GLY A 151 8.77 15.84 7.23
CA GLY A 151 10.05 16.25 7.82
C GLY A 151 11.23 16.27 6.83
N LYS A 152 11.17 15.47 5.75
CA LYS A 152 12.21 15.44 4.71
C LYS A 152 11.90 16.32 3.51
N GLN A 153 10.64 16.45 3.15
CA GLN A 153 10.15 17.21 2.01
C GLN A 153 8.98 18.09 2.45
N PRO A 154 9.24 19.19 3.17
CA PRO A 154 8.18 20.02 3.76
C PRO A 154 7.29 20.71 2.73
N GLN A 155 7.71 20.82 1.47
CA GLN A 155 6.91 21.41 0.39
C GLN A 155 6.09 20.38 -0.39
N LEU A 156 6.23 19.08 -0.07
CA LEU A 156 5.53 18.01 -0.78
C LEU A 156 4.06 17.98 -0.37
N ALA A 157 3.23 18.64 -1.17
CA ALA A 157 1.78 18.74 -0.94
C ALA A 157 1.10 17.38 -0.73
N MET A 158 1.53 16.35 -1.46
CA MET A 158 0.94 15.03 -1.43
C MET A 158 1.01 14.37 -0.03
N ALA A 159 2.03 14.67 0.77
CA ALA A 159 2.17 14.14 2.12
C ALA A 159 1.16 14.75 3.10
N TYR A 160 0.92 16.07 3.00
CA TYR A 160 -0.12 16.74 3.79
C TYR A 160 -1.52 16.27 3.38
N TYR A 161 -1.75 16.09 2.08
CA TYR A 161 -3.01 15.55 1.55
C TYR A 161 -3.26 14.12 2.04
N GLY A 162 -2.23 13.26 2.06
CA GLY A 162 -2.33 11.91 2.61
C GLY A 162 -2.67 11.92 4.11
N LEU A 163 -1.92 12.72 4.87
CA LEU A 163 -2.11 12.85 6.32
C LEU A 163 -3.47 13.44 6.70
N SER A 164 -3.96 14.44 5.96
CA SER A 164 -5.30 15.01 6.20
C SER A 164 -6.39 13.97 5.98
N ASN A 165 -6.30 13.16 4.91
CA ASN A 165 -7.25 12.07 4.67
C ASN A 165 -7.23 11.01 5.76
N VAL A 166 -6.07 10.74 6.37
CA VAL A 166 -6.00 9.85 7.54
C VAL A 166 -6.77 10.42 8.72
N TYR A 167 -6.69 11.74 8.98
CA TYR A 167 -7.48 12.36 10.05
C TYR A 167 -8.98 12.43 9.73
N ILE A 168 -9.35 12.69 8.47
CA ILE A 168 -10.75 12.68 8.02
C ILE A 168 -11.39 11.31 8.23
N ARG A 169 -10.68 10.22 7.88
CA ARG A 169 -11.15 8.85 8.12
C ARG A 169 -11.32 8.49 9.61
N GLN A 170 -10.75 9.30 10.51
CA GLN A 170 -10.93 9.18 11.96
C GLN A 170 -11.91 10.23 12.51
N ASP A 171 -12.67 10.91 11.64
CA ASP A 171 -13.58 12.00 11.99
C ASP A 171 -12.92 13.20 12.69
N GLN A 172 -11.60 13.35 12.56
CA GLN A 172 -10.82 14.43 13.15
C GLN A 172 -10.63 15.57 12.15
N TYR A 173 -11.74 16.17 11.72
CA TYR A 173 -11.76 17.22 10.69
C TYR A 173 -10.91 18.44 11.05
N ASP A 174 -10.94 18.89 12.31
CA ASP A 174 -10.15 20.06 12.72
C ASP A 174 -8.65 19.80 12.62
N LYS A 175 -8.19 18.57 12.96
CA LYS A 175 -6.78 18.19 12.73
C LYS A 175 -6.44 18.12 11.25
N ALA A 176 -7.34 17.59 10.42
CA ALA A 176 -7.14 17.55 8.98
C ALA A 176 -6.98 18.95 8.38
N ILE A 177 -7.81 19.91 8.82
CA ILE A 177 -7.72 21.32 8.45
C ILE A 177 -6.37 21.92 8.87
N THR A 178 -5.93 21.72 10.11
CA THR A 178 -4.63 22.21 10.59
C THR A 178 -3.47 21.67 9.75
N ILE A 179 -3.49 20.38 9.38
CA ILE A 179 -2.46 19.78 8.53
C ILE A 179 -2.47 20.41 7.13
N LEU A 180 -3.64 20.64 6.53
CA LEU A 180 -3.75 21.27 5.22
C LEU A 180 -3.29 22.72 5.24
N GLU A 181 -3.63 23.49 6.26
CA GLU A 181 -3.18 24.87 6.45
C GLU A 181 -1.65 24.94 6.61
N SER A 182 -1.05 24.01 7.37
CA SER A 182 0.40 23.87 7.44
C SER A 182 1.03 23.53 6.09
N GLY A 183 0.41 22.64 5.32
CA GLY A 183 0.88 22.27 3.99
C GLY A 183 0.80 23.42 2.99
N ILE A 184 -0.26 24.23 3.04
CA ILE A 184 -0.41 25.44 2.24
C ILE A 184 0.61 26.50 2.65
N LYS A 185 0.89 26.64 3.95
CA LYS A 185 1.97 27.54 4.41
C LYS A 185 3.32 27.13 3.84
N ALA A 186 3.62 25.83 3.80
CA ALA A 186 4.87 25.31 3.27
C ALA A 186 4.94 25.33 1.74
N ASN A 187 3.79 25.19 1.06
CA ASN A 187 3.66 25.30 -0.40
C ASN A 187 2.45 26.18 -0.77
N PRO A 188 2.62 27.52 -0.79
CA PRO A 188 1.53 28.47 -1.01
C PRO A 188 0.84 28.35 -2.36
N ASN A 189 1.51 27.75 -3.35
CA ASN A 189 1.00 27.61 -4.72
C ASN A 189 0.29 26.27 -4.94
N SER A 190 0.15 25.44 -3.90
CA SER A 190 -0.51 24.15 -4.01
C SER A 190 -2.03 24.29 -4.15
N VAL A 191 -2.51 24.36 -5.40
CA VAL A 191 -3.93 24.32 -5.75
C VAL A 191 -4.62 23.07 -5.18
N PRO A 192 -4.03 21.85 -5.25
CA PRO A 192 -4.66 20.66 -4.68
C PRO A 192 -4.95 20.78 -3.18
N LEU A 193 -4.04 21.37 -2.39
CA LEU A 193 -4.26 21.53 -0.95
C LEU A 193 -5.34 22.56 -0.64
N LYS A 194 -5.38 23.69 -1.36
CA LYS A 194 -6.42 24.71 -1.19
C LYS A 194 -7.81 24.15 -1.47
N LYS A 195 -7.97 23.46 -2.62
CA LYS A 195 -9.23 22.78 -2.97
C LYS A 195 -9.62 21.72 -1.94
N HIS A 196 -8.65 20.96 -1.44
CA HIS A 196 -8.92 19.96 -0.41
C HIS A 196 -9.37 20.60 0.90
N LEU A 197 -8.73 21.70 1.33
CA LEU A 197 -9.09 22.44 2.53
C LEU A 197 -10.51 22.99 2.47
N GLU A 198 -10.88 23.62 1.34
CA GLU A 198 -12.22 24.15 1.10
C GLU A 198 -13.28 23.05 1.25
N ARG A 199 -13.10 21.92 0.56
CA ARG A 199 -14.01 20.77 0.65
C ARG A 199 -14.17 20.27 2.08
N ILE A 200 -13.07 20.16 2.84
CA ILE A 200 -13.09 19.60 4.19
C ILE A 200 -13.71 20.54 5.22
N LYS A 201 -13.64 21.86 5.01
CA LYS A 201 -14.37 22.83 5.83
C LYS A 201 -15.89 22.65 5.67
N LEU A 202 -16.37 22.48 4.43
CA LEU A 202 -17.78 22.22 4.14
C LEU A 202 -18.25 20.90 4.78
N GLU A 203 -17.54 19.79 4.55
CA GLU A 203 -17.90 18.47 5.11
C GLU A 203 -17.99 18.49 6.65
N ARG A 204 -17.07 19.20 7.32
CA ARG A 204 -17.09 19.36 8.77
C ARG A 204 -18.35 20.08 9.24
N ASP A 205 -18.70 21.17 8.57
CA ASP A 205 -19.82 22.02 8.98
C ASP A 205 -21.17 21.29 8.73
N GLU A 206 -21.30 20.56 7.62
CA GLU A 206 -22.42 19.65 7.35
C GLU A 206 -22.59 18.59 8.45
N LYS A 207 -21.49 17.94 8.84
CA LYS A 207 -21.51 16.92 9.90
C LYS A 207 -21.95 17.49 11.25
N LYS A 208 -21.54 18.73 11.58
CA LYS A 208 -22.00 19.43 12.80
C LYS A 208 -23.50 19.70 12.79
N VAL A 209 -24.08 20.04 11.63
CA VAL A 209 -25.52 20.24 11.47
C VAL A 209 -26.28 18.92 11.67
N GLN A 210 -25.83 17.84 11.02
CA GLN A 210 -26.45 16.52 11.14
C GLN A 210 -26.46 15.99 12.58
N LEU A 211 -25.35 16.16 13.31
CA LEU A 211 -25.27 15.73 14.71
C LEU A 211 -26.25 16.48 15.62
N LYS A 212 -26.53 17.76 15.36
CA LYS A 212 -27.52 18.55 16.12
C LYS A 212 -28.96 18.15 15.78
N ALA A 213 -29.22 17.78 14.52
CA ALA A 213 -30.54 17.36 14.06
C ALA A 213 -30.91 15.94 14.53
N GLY A 214 -29.94 15.04 14.66
CA GLY A 214 -30.16 13.66 15.15
C GLY A 214 -30.20 13.51 16.67
N SER A 215 -29.99 14.59 17.42
CA SER A 215 -30.09 14.63 18.89
C SER A 215 -31.41 15.24 19.39
N GLN A 216 -32.36 15.48 18.50
CA GLN A 216 -33.73 15.92 18.77
C GLN A 216 -34.71 14.79 18.50
#